data_AF-A0A9P1I267-F1
#
_entry.id   AF-A0A9P1I267-F1
#
_cell.length_a   1.000
_cell.length_b   1.000
_cell.length_c   1.000
_cell.angle_alpha   90.00
_cell.angle_beta   90.00
_cell.angle_gamma   90.00
#
_symmetry.space_group_name_H-M   'P 1'
#
loop_
_entity.id
_entity.type
_entity.pdbx_description
1 polymer ?
#
loop_
_entity_poly.entity_id
_entity_poly.type
_entity_poly.pdbx_seq_one_letter_code
_entity_poly.pdbx_strand_id
1 'polypeptide(L)'
;MLKISLSRYPIVFIILLIIFGPVTVFTTQASFNLEKSVSSSSCDRHCFNGVCLNGTCVCAKGWTGAQCDHCFGRLLMNQKQSQISDGPLSYSSSTKCTWIIKNDQNFTGPLNIRLDSFQSECGWDYLYIYDGDGVDGQQLAAFSGDYHYQEISAPSGQALIYFTSDLAINLDGFNISYEFNRCLYNCSSHGNCENGICLCDDGYTGEYCQTVGCTLELEQFNGPCLNNGKCEEGKCSCPPTHHGKYCEAEKTTHVWEELEIKASNPGRASHASVLVDDVVWTIGGTSFNGVTIEQVVTFNLTSEVLTTIAIEGSDKPRLRRDHSVVRYKNKMYMFGGFFDSHETTGELWVFDMHTRVWQLENSADGNITVSIQQHYHYTTTMHI
;
A
#
# COMPACT_ATOMS: atom_id res chain seq x y z
N MET A 1 -62.02 -20.63 7.37
CA MET A 1 -61.16 -21.25 8.38
C MET A 1 -59.84 -20.49 8.35
N LEU A 2 -59.30 -19.83 9.37
CA LEU A 2 -59.59 -19.71 10.80
C LEU A 2 -59.38 -18.20 11.14
N LYS A 3 -60.32 -17.60 11.89
CA LYS A 3 -60.23 -16.24 12.44
C LYS A 3 -59.52 -16.32 13.81
N ILE A 4 -58.66 -15.36 14.15
CA ILE A 4 -58.27 -15.10 15.54
C ILE A 4 -58.71 -13.69 15.92
N SER A 5 -59.45 -13.64 17.02
CA SER A 5 -60.24 -12.55 17.55
C SER A 5 -59.41 -11.60 18.42
N LEU A 6 -59.67 -10.30 18.29
CA LEU A 6 -59.32 -9.27 19.26
C LEU A 6 -60.16 -9.44 20.53
N SER A 7 -59.56 -9.21 21.70
CA SER A 7 -60.25 -9.04 22.99
C SER A 7 -59.84 -7.70 23.61
N ARG A 8 -60.86 -6.92 24.00
CA ARG A 8 -60.81 -5.58 24.59
C ARG A 8 -60.57 -5.65 26.10
N TYR A 9 -59.86 -4.67 26.67
CA TYR A 9 -60.07 -4.16 28.03
C TYR A 9 -59.82 -2.64 28.11
N PRO A 10 -60.49 -1.90 29.01
CA PRO A 10 -60.81 -0.48 28.85
C PRO A 10 -59.77 0.49 29.44
N ILE A 11 -59.73 1.69 28.86
CA ILE A 11 -58.97 2.85 29.30
C ILE A 11 -59.74 3.54 30.44
N VAL A 12 -59.12 3.69 31.61
CA VAL A 12 -59.60 4.54 32.71
C VAL A 12 -58.76 5.81 32.72
N PHE A 13 -59.40 6.96 32.46
CA PHE A 13 -58.84 8.30 32.62
C PHE A 13 -58.86 8.69 34.10
N ILE A 14 -57.69 8.92 34.70
CA ILE A 14 -57.56 9.63 35.98
C ILE A 14 -56.94 11.00 35.67
N ILE A 15 -57.75 12.04 35.85
CA ILE A 15 -57.34 13.44 35.81
C ILE A 15 -56.70 13.76 37.17
N LEU A 16 -55.43 14.12 37.19
CA LEU A 16 -54.80 14.76 38.35
C LEU A 16 -54.47 16.22 38.00
N LEU A 17 -55.23 17.13 38.60
CA LEU A 17 -54.92 18.56 38.68
C LEU A 17 -53.71 18.73 39.61
N ILE A 18 -52.60 19.28 39.11
CA ILE A 18 -51.50 19.76 39.95
C ILE A 18 -51.27 21.25 39.66
N ILE A 19 -51.33 22.00 40.76
CA ILE A 19 -51.27 23.45 40.91
C ILE A 19 -49.87 23.95 40.55
N PHE A 20 -49.78 24.98 39.71
CA PHE A 20 -48.53 25.73 39.45
C PHE A 20 -48.20 26.63 40.64
N GLY A 21 -47.16 26.29 41.39
CA GLY A 21 -46.45 27.18 42.31
C GLY A 21 -44.98 27.31 41.88
N PRO A 22 -44.32 28.47 42.05
CA PRO A 22 -42.95 28.65 41.62
C PRO A 22 -42.01 27.89 42.55
N VAL A 23 -41.39 26.82 42.05
CA VAL A 23 -40.31 26.13 42.74
C VAL A 23 -39.01 26.89 42.43
N THR A 24 -38.49 27.61 43.42
CA THR A 24 -37.12 28.09 43.42
C THR A 24 -36.19 26.88 43.52
N VAL A 25 -35.56 26.51 42.41
CA VAL A 25 -34.51 25.48 42.39
C VAL A 25 -33.26 26.10 42.99
N PHE A 26 -32.94 25.77 44.25
CA PHE A 26 -31.60 25.98 44.80
C PHE A 26 -30.66 24.97 44.13
N THR A 27 -29.83 25.44 43.21
CA THR A 27 -28.69 24.67 42.71
C THR A 27 -27.63 24.61 43.81
N THR A 28 -27.58 23.50 44.54
CA THR A 28 -26.39 23.18 45.33
C THR A 28 -25.34 22.65 44.35
N GLN A 29 -24.40 23.51 43.96
CA GLN A 29 -23.13 23.04 43.41
C GLN A 29 -22.42 22.29 44.53
N ALA A 30 -22.51 20.96 44.50
CA ALA A 30 -21.56 20.11 45.21
C ALA A 30 -20.25 20.17 44.43
N SER A 31 -19.47 21.22 44.67
CA SER A 31 -18.06 21.28 44.29
C SER A 31 -17.32 20.28 45.17
N PHE A 32 -17.04 19.09 44.65
CA PHE A 32 -16.16 18.15 45.32
C PHE A 32 -14.72 18.67 45.17
N ASN A 33 -14.32 19.54 46.09
CA ASN A 33 -12.91 19.89 46.28
C ASN A 33 -12.20 18.63 46.78
N LEU A 34 -11.57 17.89 45.87
CA LEU A 34 -10.58 16.88 46.22
C LEU A 34 -9.24 17.59 46.55
N GLU A 35 -9.28 18.56 47.45
CA GLU A 35 -8.07 19.08 48.06
C GLU A 35 -7.97 18.49 49.47
N LYS A 36 -6.89 17.72 49.65
CA LYS A 36 -6.22 17.45 50.93
C LYS A 36 -6.78 16.28 51.75
N SER A 37 -6.52 15.06 51.28
CA SER A 37 -5.89 13.99 52.08
C SER A 37 -5.72 12.71 51.24
N VAL A 38 -4.82 12.74 50.27
CA VAL A 38 -4.20 11.51 49.76
C VAL A 38 -2.72 11.68 50.05
N SER A 39 -2.21 10.85 50.95
CA SER A 39 -0.77 10.69 51.14
C SER A 39 -0.13 10.55 49.77
N SER A 40 0.90 11.34 49.48
CA SER A 40 1.71 11.19 48.28
C SER A 40 2.42 9.83 48.31
N SER A 41 1.70 8.75 48.03
CA SER A 41 2.33 7.52 47.56
C SER A 41 2.68 7.77 46.10
N SER A 42 3.83 8.41 45.88
CA SER A 42 4.52 8.29 44.60
C SER A 42 4.53 6.81 44.23
N CYS A 43 4.15 6.47 43.00
CA CYS A 43 4.35 5.10 42.54
C CYS A 43 5.85 4.82 42.62
N ASP A 44 6.20 3.62 43.10
CA ASP A 44 7.60 3.17 43.15
C ASP A 44 8.21 3.10 41.75
N ARG A 45 7.37 2.96 40.71
CA ARG A 45 7.74 2.94 39.31
C ARG A 45 6.94 3.95 38.49
N HIS A 46 7.55 4.45 37.43
CA HIS A 46 6.93 5.41 36.52
C HIS A 46 5.78 4.76 35.72
N CYS A 47 4.64 5.44 35.64
CA CYS A 47 3.52 5.06 34.77
C CYS A 47 3.67 5.78 33.43
N PHE A 48 3.93 5.06 32.34
CA PHE A 48 4.19 5.65 31.04
C PHE A 48 2.92 6.20 30.39
N ASN A 49 1.90 5.35 30.20
CA ASN A 49 0.63 5.71 29.57
C ASN A 49 -0.55 5.58 30.54
N GLY A 50 -0.44 6.22 31.71
CA GLY A 50 -1.45 6.12 32.75
C GLY A 50 -1.26 7.11 33.88
N VAL A 51 -2.08 6.98 34.91
CA VAL A 51 -2.01 7.80 36.13
C VAL A 51 -1.71 6.93 37.34
N CYS A 52 -0.83 7.42 38.21
CA CYS A 52 -0.53 6.74 39.47
C CYS A 52 -1.65 7.00 40.48
N LEU A 53 -2.29 5.93 40.97
CA LEU A 53 -3.34 6.00 41.99
C LEU A 53 -3.05 4.96 43.07
N ASN A 54 -2.88 5.41 44.32
CA ASN A 54 -2.60 4.55 45.49
C ASN A 54 -1.43 3.57 45.27
N GLY A 55 -0.35 4.02 44.63
CA GLY A 55 0.85 3.21 44.37
C GLY A 55 0.72 2.22 43.20
N THR A 56 -0.40 2.22 42.47
CA THR A 56 -0.60 1.37 41.28
C THR A 56 -0.87 2.24 40.05
N CYS A 57 -0.33 1.85 38.90
CA CYS A 57 -0.63 2.53 37.63
C CYS A 57 -2.01 2.12 37.10
N VAL A 58 -2.85 3.11 36.81
CA VAL A 58 -4.13 2.92 36.10
C VAL A 58 -3.95 3.39 34.67
N CYS A 59 -4.03 2.45 33.73
CA CYS A 59 -3.68 2.69 32.32
C CYS A 59 -4.77 3.41 31.54
N ALA A 60 -4.33 4.26 30.61
CA ALA A 60 -5.21 4.83 29.60
C ALA A 60 -5.77 3.72 28.69
N LYS A 61 -6.89 4.00 28.01
CA LYS A 61 -7.48 3.04 27.07
C LYS A 61 -6.47 2.63 26.00
N GLY A 62 -6.40 1.32 25.74
CA GLY A 62 -5.47 0.73 24.76
C GLY A 62 -4.10 0.35 25.32
N TRP A 63 -3.79 0.74 26.56
CA TRP A 63 -2.55 0.42 27.26
C TRP A 63 -2.78 -0.56 28.41
N THR A 64 -1.77 -1.38 28.69
CA THR A 64 -1.78 -2.35 29.80
C THR A 64 -0.38 -2.54 30.37
N GLY A 65 -0.25 -3.44 31.35
CA GLY A 65 0.99 -3.70 32.08
C GLY A 65 1.05 -2.94 33.41
N ALA A 66 1.94 -3.38 34.29
CA ALA A 66 2.09 -2.80 35.62
C ALA A 66 2.51 -1.32 35.59
N GLN A 67 3.14 -0.88 34.49
CA GLN A 67 3.58 0.49 34.26
C GLN A 67 2.87 1.17 33.08
N CYS A 68 1.83 0.54 32.51
CA CYS A 68 1.15 1.02 31.31
C CYS A 68 2.12 1.21 30.14
N ASP A 69 2.99 0.22 29.96
CA ASP A 69 4.17 0.24 29.12
C ASP A 69 3.99 -0.51 27.80
N HIS A 70 2.91 -1.26 27.62
CA HIS A 70 2.64 -1.93 26.35
C HIS A 70 1.19 -1.78 25.93
N CYS A 71 0.98 -1.74 24.62
CA CYS A 71 -0.35 -1.68 24.04
C CYS A 71 -1.05 -3.06 24.14
N PHE A 72 -2.39 -3.08 24.14
CA PHE A 72 -3.17 -4.34 24.17
C PHE A 72 -4.51 -4.25 23.46
N GLY A 73 -4.84 -3.10 22.87
CA GLY A 73 -6.17 -2.91 22.33
C GLY A 73 -6.23 -1.87 21.24
N ARG A 74 -7.41 -1.26 21.13
CA ARG A 74 -7.74 -0.32 20.07
C ARG A 74 -7.54 1.11 20.55
N LEU A 75 -6.67 1.85 19.91
CA LEU A 75 -6.42 3.27 20.11
C LEU A 75 -7.02 4.06 18.96
N LEU A 76 -7.66 5.18 19.29
CA LEU A 76 -8.23 6.10 18.32
C LEU A 76 -7.34 7.34 18.25
N MET A 77 -6.89 7.67 17.04
CA MET A 77 -6.01 8.79 16.74
C MET A 77 -6.78 9.79 15.87
N ASN A 78 -6.90 11.03 16.33
CA ASN A 78 -7.65 12.10 15.65
C ASN A 78 -6.87 13.42 15.55
N GLN A 79 -5.63 13.44 16.02
CA GLN A 79 -4.73 14.59 15.91
C GLN A 79 -4.31 14.76 14.45
N LYS A 80 -4.07 16.01 14.00
CA LYS A 80 -3.55 16.32 12.66
C LYS A 80 -2.20 15.61 12.36
N GLN A 81 -1.39 15.45 13.39
CA GLN A 81 -0.12 14.75 13.33
C GLN A 81 0.15 14.11 14.69
N SER A 82 0.68 12.88 14.69
CA SER A 82 1.11 12.23 15.93
C SER A 82 2.14 11.14 15.66
N GLN A 83 2.65 10.57 16.75
CA GLN A 83 3.49 9.38 16.75
C GLN A 83 2.75 8.21 17.41
N ILE A 84 3.06 7.01 16.94
CA ILE A 84 2.47 5.75 17.34
C ILE A 84 3.62 4.78 17.63
N SER A 85 3.59 4.18 18.83
CA SER A 85 4.47 3.07 19.20
C SER A 85 3.69 2.04 20.02
N ASP A 86 4.26 0.85 20.15
CA ASP A 86 3.75 -0.22 21.00
C ASP A 86 4.12 -0.05 22.49
N GLY A 87 5.09 0.82 22.79
CA GLY A 87 5.55 1.09 24.15
C GLY A 87 6.88 1.87 24.17
N PRO A 88 7.45 2.10 25.38
CA PRO A 88 8.79 2.64 25.56
C PRO A 88 9.87 1.56 25.70
N LEU A 89 9.48 0.28 25.72
CA LEU A 89 10.32 -0.90 25.82
C LEU A 89 10.06 -1.80 24.60
N SER A 90 10.79 -2.91 24.50
CA SER A 90 10.50 -3.97 23.53
C SER A 90 9.03 -4.42 23.62
N TYR A 91 8.43 -4.78 22.49
CA TYR A 91 7.03 -5.20 22.44
C TYR A 91 6.77 -6.44 23.32
N SER A 92 5.53 -6.64 23.73
CA SER A 92 5.17 -7.84 24.51
C SER A 92 4.86 -9.03 23.59
N SER A 93 5.02 -10.26 24.08
CA SER A 93 4.48 -11.46 23.41
C SER A 93 2.95 -11.44 23.38
N SER A 94 2.33 -12.05 22.37
CA SER A 94 0.87 -12.12 22.17
C SER A 94 0.20 -10.76 22.04
N THR A 95 0.94 -9.76 21.57
CA THR A 95 0.43 -8.41 21.39
C THR A 95 -0.61 -8.38 20.29
N LYS A 96 -1.69 -7.62 20.50
CA LYS A 96 -2.71 -7.33 19.49
C LYS A 96 -3.14 -5.89 19.64
N CYS A 97 -2.49 -5.01 18.91
CA CYS A 97 -2.71 -3.58 19.03
C CYS A 97 -3.17 -2.99 17.72
N THR A 98 -4.20 -2.15 17.82
CA THR A 98 -4.82 -1.54 16.66
C THR A 98 -4.89 -0.05 16.86
N TRP A 99 -4.37 0.72 15.92
CA TRP A 99 -4.55 2.16 15.87
C TRP A 99 -5.44 2.50 14.71
N ILE A 100 -6.44 3.33 14.98
CA ILE A 100 -7.30 3.86 13.94
C ILE A 100 -7.07 5.34 13.86
N ILE A 101 -6.51 5.73 12.72
CA ILE A 101 -6.29 7.11 12.38
C ILE A 101 -7.49 7.52 11.55
N LYS A 102 -8.32 8.38 12.12
CA LYS A 102 -9.46 8.95 11.41
C LYS A 102 -9.63 10.39 11.83
N ASN A 103 -10.34 11.12 11.02
CA ASN A 103 -10.42 12.55 11.17
C ASN A 103 -11.80 13.03 11.61
N ASP A 104 -11.84 13.80 12.68
CA ASP A 104 -13.06 14.46 13.16
C ASP A 104 -13.16 15.93 12.67
N GLN A 105 -12.20 16.40 11.86
CA GLN A 105 -11.99 17.83 11.51
C GLN A 105 -11.98 18.12 9.99
N ASN A 106 -12.57 17.27 9.13
CA ASN A 106 -12.78 17.53 7.69
C ASN A 106 -11.51 17.83 6.83
N PHE A 107 -10.37 17.25 7.16
CA PHE A 107 -9.23 17.11 6.23
C PHE A 107 -9.63 16.16 5.10
N THR A 108 -9.47 16.61 3.87
CA THR A 108 -9.89 15.90 2.64
C THR A 108 -8.73 15.33 1.83
N GLY A 109 -7.48 15.55 2.24
CA GLY A 109 -6.29 15.01 1.58
C GLY A 109 -5.86 13.66 2.15
N PRO A 110 -4.84 13.03 1.53
CA PRO A 110 -4.36 11.74 1.99
C PRO A 110 -3.69 11.85 3.35
N LEU A 111 -3.58 10.70 3.99
CA LEU A 111 -2.82 10.51 5.22
C LEU A 111 -1.44 9.93 4.86
N ASN A 112 -0.38 10.68 5.18
CA ASN A 112 0.98 10.16 5.10
C ASN A 112 1.29 9.41 6.40
N ILE A 113 1.78 8.19 6.27
CA ILE A 113 2.21 7.33 7.37
C ILE A 113 3.67 7.01 7.13
N ARG A 114 4.52 7.29 8.12
CA ARG A 114 5.95 7.03 8.05
C ARG A 114 6.37 6.08 9.15
N LEU A 115 6.91 4.94 8.75
CA LEU A 115 7.61 4.01 9.63
C LEU A 115 9.04 4.55 9.84
N ASP A 116 9.26 5.22 10.96
CA ASP A 116 10.57 5.78 11.32
C ASP A 116 11.56 4.65 11.66
N SER A 117 11.11 3.65 12.42
CA SER A 117 11.85 2.43 12.75
C SER A 117 10.90 1.27 13.03
N PHE A 118 11.28 0.06 12.64
CA PHE A 118 10.56 -1.17 12.97
C PHE A 118 11.48 -2.38 13.07
N GLN A 119 11.38 -3.10 14.18
CA GLN A 119 12.09 -4.33 14.44
C GLN A 119 11.15 -5.34 15.11
N SER A 120 10.98 -6.48 14.44
CA SER A 120 10.10 -7.58 14.87
C SER A 120 10.70 -8.94 14.52
N GLU A 121 10.21 -10.02 15.11
CA GLU A 121 10.64 -11.36 14.71
C GLU A 121 10.20 -11.65 13.27
N CYS A 122 11.18 -11.80 12.38
CA CYS A 122 10.93 -11.99 10.95
C CYS A 122 10.18 -13.31 10.68
N GLY A 123 9.03 -13.20 10.03
CA GLY A 123 8.18 -14.33 9.66
C GLY A 123 7.16 -14.76 10.72
N TRP A 124 7.13 -14.10 11.88
CA TRP A 124 6.25 -14.45 13.00
C TRP A 124 5.42 -13.27 13.47
N ASP A 125 6.03 -12.09 13.52
CA ASP A 125 5.41 -10.87 13.98
C ASP A 125 5.19 -9.90 12.82
N TYR A 126 4.04 -9.24 12.82
CA TYR A 126 3.60 -8.48 11.66
C TYR A 126 2.96 -7.14 12.04
N LEU A 127 3.31 -6.12 11.26
CA LEU A 127 2.66 -4.83 11.24
C LEU A 127 1.90 -4.68 9.91
N TYR A 128 0.59 -4.56 9.97
CA TYR A 128 -0.27 -4.33 8.82
C TYR A 128 -0.77 -2.90 8.79
N ILE A 129 -0.87 -2.33 7.59
CA ILE A 129 -1.44 -1.00 7.35
C ILE A 129 -2.53 -1.14 6.28
N TYR A 130 -3.72 -0.67 6.59
CA TYR A 130 -4.89 -0.67 5.70
C TYR A 130 -5.37 0.77 5.43
N ASP A 131 -5.81 1.04 4.20
CA ASP A 131 -6.51 2.26 3.82
C ASP A 131 -7.98 2.19 4.24
N GLY A 132 -8.39 3.03 5.19
CA GLY A 132 -9.71 2.99 5.83
C GLY A 132 -9.66 2.76 7.35
N ASP A 133 -10.83 2.63 7.99
CA ASP A 133 -10.95 2.45 9.45
C ASP A 133 -11.10 0.98 9.91
N GLY A 134 -10.88 0.03 8.99
CA GLY A 134 -11.16 -1.38 9.17
C GLY A 134 -10.26 -2.28 8.31
N VAL A 135 -10.27 -3.58 8.62
CA VAL A 135 -9.54 -4.62 7.88
C VAL A 135 -10.16 -4.94 6.51
N ASP A 136 -11.38 -4.47 6.26
CA ASP A 136 -12.06 -4.58 4.96
C ASP A 136 -11.50 -3.56 3.94
N GLY A 137 -10.70 -2.60 4.40
CA GLY A 137 -9.99 -1.64 3.55
C GLY A 137 -8.86 -2.28 2.73
N GLN A 138 -8.33 -1.55 1.76
CA GLN A 138 -7.19 -2.03 0.97
C GLN A 138 -5.96 -2.17 1.88
N GLN A 139 -5.33 -3.35 1.92
CA GLN A 139 -4.05 -3.50 2.61
C GLN A 139 -2.96 -2.77 1.83
N LEU A 140 -2.41 -1.71 2.42
CA LEU A 140 -1.35 -0.89 1.84
C LEU A 140 0.03 -1.52 2.06
N ALA A 141 0.26 -2.13 3.23
CA ALA A 141 1.54 -2.73 3.57
C ALA A 141 1.41 -3.84 4.61
N ALA A 142 2.41 -4.73 4.62
CA ALA A 142 2.67 -5.71 5.67
C ALA A 142 4.19 -5.79 5.90
N PHE A 143 4.65 -5.52 7.13
CA PHE A 143 6.05 -5.54 7.51
C PHE A 143 6.33 -6.64 8.53
N SER A 144 7.47 -7.33 8.39
CA SER A 144 8.00 -8.30 9.36
C SER A 144 9.53 -8.37 9.23
N GLY A 145 10.26 -8.25 10.34
CA GLY A 145 11.72 -8.10 10.35
C GLY A 145 12.18 -6.68 10.69
N ASP A 146 13.20 -6.19 9.98
CA ASP A 146 13.91 -4.92 10.26
C ASP A 146 13.76 -3.91 9.10
N TYR A 147 13.13 -2.78 9.38
CA TYR A 147 12.84 -1.72 8.40
C TYR A 147 13.06 -0.33 8.99
N HIS A 148 13.55 0.57 8.14
CA HIS A 148 13.74 1.98 8.47
C HIS A 148 13.20 2.87 7.35
N TYR A 149 12.69 4.04 7.73
CA TYR A 149 12.26 5.13 6.83
C TYR A 149 11.40 4.68 5.65
N GLN A 150 10.25 4.06 5.94
CA GLN A 150 9.24 3.74 4.91
C GLN A 150 8.11 4.75 4.98
N GLU A 151 7.72 5.33 3.84
CA GLU A 151 6.55 6.20 3.75
C GLU A 151 5.45 5.53 2.94
N ILE A 152 4.23 5.58 3.47
CA ILE A 152 3.02 5.01 2.90
C ILE A 152 1.96 6.12 2.84
N SER A 153 1.27 6.22 1.72
CA SER A 153 0.12 7.11 1.57
C SER A 153 -1.16 6.30 1.69
N ALA A 154 -2.09 6.76 2.53
CA ALA A 154 -3.45 6.26 2.64
C ALA A 154 -4.40 7.27 1.98
N PRO A 155 -4.82 7.04 0.72
CA PRO A 155 -5.62 7.98 -0.07
C PRO A 155 -6.98 8.32 0.54
N SER A 156 -7.59 7.41 1.31
CA SER A 156 -8.88 7.67 1.96
C SER A 156 -8.80 8.75 3.05
N GLY A 157 -7.58 9.13 3.46
CA GLY A 157 -7.35 9.98 4.63
C GLY A 157 -7.65 9.24 5.95
N GLN A 158 -7.78 7.92 5.93
CA GLN A 158 -7.98 7.10 7.12
C GLN A 158 -7.07 5.88 7.05
N ALA A 159 -6.65 5.39 8.21
CA ALA A 159 -5.88 4.16 8.25
C ALA A 159 -6.14 3.33 9.50
N LEU A 160 -6.08 2.02 9.32
CA LEU A 160 -5.99 1.05 10.39
C LEU A 160 -4.59 0.46 10.38
N ILE A 161 -3.88 0.65 11.48
CA ILE A 161 -2.57 0.04 11.73
C ILE A 161 -2.78 -1.07 12.74
N TYR A 162 -2.34 -2.28 12.42
CA TYR A 162 -2.51 -3.46 13.27
C TYR A 162 -1.17 -4.17 13.47
N PHE A 163 -0.71 -4.22 14.71
CA PHE A 163 0.47 -4.98 15.11
C PHE A 163 0.08 -6.24 15.88
N THR A 164 0.70 -7.36 15.52
CA THR A 164 0.54 -8.63 16.21
C THR A 164 1.88 -9.31 16.45
N SER A 165 2.02 -9.95 17.61
CA SER A 165 3.17 -10.80 17.93
C SER A 165 2.78 -12.20 18.39
N ASP A 166 3.72 -13.13 18.28
CA ASP A 166 3.58 -14.53 18.68
C ASP A 166 3.95 -14.75 20.18
N LEU A 167 4.31 -15.98 20.58
CA LEU A 167 4.65 -16.30 21.99
C LEU A 167 6.13 -16.11 22.33
N ALA A 168 6.98 -15.76 21.37
CA ALA A 168 8.43 -15.74 21.52
C ALA A 168 9.02 -14.39 21.08
N ILE A 169 10.35 -14.33 21.15
CA ILE A 169 11.29 -13.26 20.75
C ILE A 169 10.66 -11.88 20.61
N ASN A 170 10.98 -10.99 21.55
CA ASN A 170 10.56 -9.61 21.49
C ASN A 170 11.74 -8.67 21.21
N LEU A 171 11.58 -7.79 20.24
CA LEU A 171 12.56 -6.79 19.81
C LEU A 171 12.02 -5.38 20.07
N ASP A 172 12.67 -4.36 19.50
CA ASP A 172 12.44 -2.95 19.82
C ASP A 172 11.09 -2.38 19.35
N GLY A 173 10.30 -3.13 18.56
CA GLY A 173 8.96 -2.73 18.17
C GLY A 173 8.97 -1.70 17.05
N PHE A 174 8.16 -0.65 17.15
CA PHE A 174 8.11 0.37 16.11
C PHE A 174 7.91 1.80 16.61
N ASN A 175 8.33 2.72 15.77
CA ASN A 175 7.94 4.11 15.84
C ASN A 175 7.37 4.53 14.48
N ILE A 176 6.11 4.96 14.49
CA ILE A 176 5.38 5.42 13.31
C ILE A 176 4.97 6.86 13.55
N SER A 177 5.22 7.73 12.59
CA SER A 177 4.60 9.05 12.54
C SER A 177 3.51 9.07 11.48
N TYR A 178 2.48 9.89 11.68
CA TYR A 178 1.48 10.14 10.63
C TYR A 178 1.13 11.61 10.57
N GLU A 179 0.76 12.10 9.39
CA GLU A 179 0.36 13.49 9.15
C GLU A 179 -0.69 13.60 8.04
N PHE A 180 -1.75 14.36 8.29
CA PHE A 180 -2.80 14.62 7.30
C PHE A 180 -2.37 15.67 6.26
N ASN A 181 -2.89 15.54 5.03
CA ASN A 181 -2.66 16.45 3.91
C ASN A 181 -1.17 16.61 3.55
N ARG A 182 -0.39 15.54 3.75
CA ARG A 182 1.02 15.50 3.39
C ARG A 182 1.21 14.46 2.29
N CYS A 183 1.95 14.84 1.25
CA CYS A 183 2.32 13.94 0.17
C CYS A 183 3.57 13.14 0.58
N LEU A 184 3.77 12.00 -0.08
CA LEU A 184 4.97 11.19 0.07
C LEU A 184 6.23 12.03 -0.17
N TYR A 185 7.23 11.79 0.69
CA TYR A 185 8.54 12.44 0.68
C TYR A 185 8.50 13.97 0.70
N ASN A 186 7.38 14.56 1.13
CA ASN A 186 7.14 16.00 1.10
C ASN A 186 7.43 16.62 -0.29
N CYS A 187 7.06 15.92 -1.37
CA CYS A 187 7.37 16.33 -2.74
C CYS A 187 8.86 16.64 -2.94
N SER A 188 9.74 15.90 -2.27
CA SER A 188 11.19 16.09 -2.26
C SER A 188 11.65 17.51 -1.92
N SER A 189 10.78 18.30 -1.27
CA SER A 189 10.98 19.75 -1.03
C SER A 189 11.10 20.60 -2.29
N HIS A 190 10.59 20.10 -3.42
CA HIS A 190 10.65 20.72 -4.75
C HIS A 190 9.25 20.79 -5.40
N GLY A 191 8.23 21.00 -4.57
CA GLY A 191 6.86 21.12 -5.03
C GLY A 191 5.88 21.30 -3.89
N ASN A 192 4.63 21.56 -4.28
CA ASN A 192 3.52 21.72 -3.35
C ASN A 192 2.59 20.50 -3.41
N CYS A 193 2.10 20.08 -2.24
CA CYS A 193 1.16 18.97 -2.15
C CYS A 193 -0.28 19.45 -2.31
N GLU A 194 -0.97 19.00 -3.35
CA GLU A 194 -2.39 19.26 -3.57
C GLU A 194 -3.17 17.94 -3.68
N ASN A 195 -4.07 17.69 -2.72
CA ASN A 195 -4.90 16.47 -2.66
C ASN A 195 -4.12 15.15 -2.81
N GLY A 196 -2.88 15.11 -2.33
CA GLY A 196 -2.03 13.92 -2.43
C GLY A 196 -1.19 13.79 -3.69
N ILE A 197 -1.26 14.77 -4.58
CA ILE A 197 -0.45 14.87 -5.78
C ILE A 197 0.59 15.97 -5.55
N CYS A 198 1.85 15.67 -5.87
CA CYS A 198 2.90 16.67 -5.86
C CYS A 198 2.87 17.48 -7.15
N LEU A 199 2.59 18.78 -7.04
CA LEU A 199 2.77 19.75 -8.11
C LEU A 199 4.19 20.28 -8.02
N CYS A 200 5.04 19.87 -8.95
CA CYS A 200 6.46 20.19 -8.91
C CYS A 200 6.74 21.65 -9.25
N ASP A 201 7.73 22.21 -8.55
CA ASP A 201 8.30 23.51 -8.87
C ASP A 201 8.99 23.44 -10.24
N ASP A 202 9.11 24.60 -10.90
CA ASP A 202 9.80 24.68 -12.19
C ASP A 202 11.22 24.12 -12.11
N GLY A 203 11.54 23.19 -13.00
CA GLY A 203 12.83 22.47 -13.03
C GLY A 203 12.80 21.10 -12.35
N TYR A 204 11.68 20.71 -11.74
CA TYR A 204 11.52 19.41 -11.10
C TYR A 204 10.33 18.63 -11.68
N THR A 205 10.47 17.32 -11.69
CA THR A 205 9.53 16.35 -12.28
C THR A 205 9.55 15.04 -11.48
N GLY A 206 8.71 14.10 -11.89
CA GLY A 206 8.51 12.83 -11.21
C GLY A 206 7.35 12.90 -10.20
N GLU A 207 6.87 11.72 -9.77
CA GLU A 207 5.70 11.58 -8.90
C GLU A 207 5.83 12.37 -7.58
N TYR A 208 7.06 12.52 -7.07
CA TYR A 208 7.38 13.20 -5.82
C TYR A 208 8.33 14.38 -6.04
N CYS A 209 8.42 14.92 -7.25
CA CYS A 209 9.34 16.01 -7.61
C CYS A 209 10.81 15.75 -7.30
N GLN A 210 11.19 14.47 -7.28
CA GLN A 210 12.54 13.99 -6.96
C GLN A 210 13.51 14.11 -8.14
N THR A 211 12.98 14.31 -9.35
CA THR A 211 13.76 14.28 -10.59
C THR A 211 13.99 15.71 -11.05
N VAL A 212 15.25 16.12 -11.22
CA VAL A 212 15.54 17.37 -11.92
C VAL A 212 15.14 17.20 -13.38
N GLY A 213 14.16 17.99 -13.81
CA GLY A 213 13.58 17.93 -15.15
C GLY A 213 14.17 18.99 -16.06
N CYS A 214 14.03 18.73 -17.35
CA CYS A 214 14.22 19.74 -18.36
C CYS A 214 12.98 20.64 -18.41
N THR A 215 13.10 21.94 -18.17
CA THR A 215 11.97 22.89 -18.25
C THR A 215 12.30 24.08 -19.15
N LEU A 216 11.26 24.75 -19.66
CA LEU A 216 11.35 25.81 -20.67
C LEU A 216 12.26 26.98 -20.27
N GLU A 217 12.40 27.27 -18.96
CA GLU A 217 13.33 28.31 -18.49
C GLU A 217 14.79 27.82 -18.37
N LEU A 218 15.01 26.51 -18.23
CA LEU A 218 16.32 25.87 -18.16
C LEU A 218 16.90 25.48 -19.53
N GLU A 219 16.12 25.63 -20.62
CA GLU A 219 16.60 25.47 -22.00
C GLU A 219 17.78 26.41 -22.30
N GLN A 220 17.88 27.55 -21.59
CA GLN A 220 18.98 28.50 -21.72
C GLN A 220 20.30 28.01 -21.08
N PHE A 221 20.26 26.98 -20.23
CA PHE A 221 21.42 26.44 -19.49
C PHE A 221 21.62 24.92 -19.69
N ASN A 222 21.01 24.32 -20.72
CA ASN A 222 21.02 22.87 -20.98
C ASN A 222 20.41 21.99 -19.87
N GLY A 223 19.66 22.56 -18.91
CA GLY A 223 18.99 21.81 -17.86
C GLY A 223 19.90 20.81 -17.10
N PRO A 224 19.40 19.63 -16.70
CA PRO A 224 20.21 18.58 -16.06
C PRO A 224 21.12 17.81 -17.03
N CYS A 225 21.17 18.19 -18.31
CA CYS A 225 21.85 17.40 -19.33
C CYS A 225 23.37 17.50 -19.22
N LEU A 226 24.03 16.35 -19.16
CA LEU A 226 25.48 16.20 -19.09
C LEU A 226 26.10 16.04 -20.48
N ASN A 227 27.43 16.09 -20.56
CA ASN A 227 28.21 15.75 -21.76
C ASN A 227 27.80 16.51 -23.04
N ASN A 228 27.39 17.77 -22.91
CA ASN A 228 26.85 18.61 -23.99
C ASN A 228 25.50 18.13 -24.56
N GLY A 229 24.74 17.38 -23.78
CA GLY A 229 23.32 17.17 -24.04
C GLY A 229 22.56 18.49 -24.01
N LYS A 230 21.52 18.58 -24.83
CA LYS A 230 20.65 19.75 -24.91
C LYS A 230 19.30 19.44 -24.30
N CYS A 231 18.77 20.40 -23.58
CA CYS A 231 17.45 20.31 -22.99
C CYS A 231 16.42 20.72 -24.05
N GLU A 232 15.63 19.76 -24.55
CA GLU A 232 14.65 19.95 -25.62
C GLU A 232 13.35 19.19 -25.26
N GLU A 233 12.20 19.87 -25.33
CA GLU A 233 10.86 19.27 -25.06
C GLU A 233 10.75 18.54 -23.71
N GLY A 234 11.44 19.02 -22.68
CA GLY A 234 11.41 18.40 -21.35
C GLY A 234 12.35 17.21 -21.16
N LYS A 235 13.24 16.93 -22.12
CA LYS A 235 14.22 15.83 -22.06
C LYS A 235 15.62 16.25 -22.50
N CYS A 236 16.59 15.41 -22.19
CA CYS A 236 17.96 15.56 -22.67
C CYS A 236 18.15 14.88 -24.04
N SER A 237 18.39 15.70 -25.06
CA SER A 237 18.83 15.31 -26.39
C SER A 237 20.33 15.07 -26.38
N CYS A 238 20.73 13.80 -26.42
CA CYS A 238 22.13 13.39 -26.24
C CYS A 238 22.95 13.43 -27.54
N PRO A 239 24.25 13.79 -27.47
CA PRO A 239 25.15 13.63 -28.59
C PRO A 239 25.24 12.16 -29.05
N PRO A 240 25.63 11.87 -30.30
CA PRO A 240 25.68 10.51 -30.82
C PRO A 240 26.58 9.54 -30.05
N THR A 241 27.48 10.05 -29.20
CA THR A 241 28.41 9.29 -28.38
C THR A 241 27.89 8.96 -26.98
N HIS A 242 26.81 9.59 -26.53
CA HIS A 242 26.26 9.42 -25.18
C HIS A 242 24.78 9.01 -25.20
N HIS A 243 24.32 8.43 -24.10
CA HIS A 243 22.94 8.06 -23.82
C HIS A 243 22.66 8.09 -22.31
N GLY A 244 21.50 7.59 -21.88
CA GLY A 244 21.01 7.74 -20.52
C GLY A 244 20.09 8.96 -20.37
N LYS A 245 19.38 9.02 -19.24
CA LYS A 245 18.32 10.01 -19.00
C LYS A 245 18.83 11.46 -19.07
N TYR A 246 20.08 11.66 -18.68
CA TYR A 246 20.78 12.94 -18.64
C TYR A 246 22.02 12.95 -19.53
N CYS A 247 22.15 12.03 -20.47
CA CYS A 247 23.36 11.85 -21.30
C CYS A 247 24.62 11.54 -20.49
N GLU A 248 24.45 10.91 -19.32
CA GLU A 248 25.50 10.59 -18.36
C GLU A 248 26.43 9.47 -18.82
N ALA A 249 25.97 8.62 -19.74
CA ALA A 249 26.65 7.39 -20.14
C ALA A 249 27.18 7.49 -21.56
N GLU A 250 28.38 6.95 -21.81
CA GLU A 250 28.85 6.73 -23.18
C GLU A 250 28.07 5.57 -23.81
N LYS A 251 27.82 5.60 -25.12
CA LYS A 251 27.13 4.49 -25.83
C LYS A 251 27.83 3.14 -25.74
N THR A 252 29.09 3.12 -25.33
CA THR A 252 29.89 1.92 -25.09
C THR A 252 29.63 1.30 -23.71
N THR A 253 28.86 1.97 -22.85
CA THR A 253 28.56 1.53 -21.49
C THR A 253 27.13 1.04 -21.37
N HIS A 254 26.88 0.11 -20.46
CA HIS A 254 25.55 -0.43 -20.21
C HIS A 254 24.94 0.25 -18.98
N VAL A 255 23.98 1.15 -19.21
CA VAL A 255 23.18 1.76 -18.14
C VAL A 255 21.70 1.39 -18.31
N TRP A 256 20.99 1.33 -17.18
CA TRP A 256 19.54 1.18 -17.21
C TRP A 256 18.91 2.52 -17.60
N GLU A 257 18.06 2.48 -18.61
CA GLU A 257 17.31 3.64 -19.07
C GLU A 257 15.81 3.32 -19.08
N GLU A 258 15.02 4.29 -18.67
CA GLU A 258 13.57 4.22 -18.76
C GLU A 258 13.15 4.70 -20.15
N LEU A 259 12.45 3.84 -20.89
CA LEU A 259 11.89 4.20 -22.19
C LEU A 259 10.49 4.80 -21.98
N GLU A 260 10.31 6.05 -22.39
CA GLU A 260 8.99 6.69 -22.38
C GLU A 260 8.13 6.18 -23.53
N ILE A 261 7.25 5.23 -23.22
CA ILE A 261 6.31 4.67 -24.17
C ILE A 261 5.11 5.62 -24.28
N LYS A 262 4.86 6.18 -25.48
CA LYS A 262 3.73 7.10 -25.76
C LYS A 262 2.33 6.49 -25.54
N ALA A 263 2.25 5.18 -25.34
CA ALA A 263 0.99 4.44 -25.17
C ALA A 263 0.82 4.00 -23.70
N SER A 264 -0.40 4.16 -23.18
CA SER A 264 -0.79 3.66 -21.86
C SER A 264 -0.79 2.13 -21.86
N ASN A 265 0.16 1.52 -21.17
CA ASN A 265 0.12 0.12 -20.77
C ASN A 265 -0.01 0.07 -19.25
N PRO A 266 -1.04 -0.58 -18.69
CA PRO A 266 -1.11 -0.75 -17.25
C PRO A 266 0.12 -1.53 -16.76
N GLY A 267 0.74 -1.04 -15.69
CA GLY A 267 1.79 -1.77 -14.99
C GLY A 267 1.32 -3.17 -14.59
N ARG A 268 2.19 -4.16 -14.76
CA ARG A 268 1.91 -5.56 -14.46
C ARG A 268 3.10 -6.27 -13.85
N ALA A 269 2.85 -7.25 -12.99
CA ALA A 269 3.85 -8.12 -12.39
C ALA A 269 3.62 -9.59 -12.77
N SER A 270 4.62 -10.43 -12.51
CA SER A 270 4.55 -11.88 -12.68
C SER A 270 4.12 -12.33 -14.10
N HIS A 271 4.47 -11.52 -15.09
CA HIS A 271 4.31 -11.82 -16.51
C HIS A 271 5.53 -12.58 -17.04
N ALA A 272 5.41 -13.22 -18.20
CA ALA A 272 6.55 -13.75 -18.93
C ALA A 272 6.89 -12.85 -20.12
N SER A 273 8.18 -12.69 -20.41
CA SER A 273 8.65 -11.89 -21.54
C SER A 273 9.58 -12.68 -22.44
N VAL A 274 9.40 -12.58 -23.75
CA VAL A 274 10.21 -13.26 -24.77
C VAL A 274 10.66 -12.25 -25.82
N LEU A 275 11.97 -12.16 -26.07
CA LEU A 275 12.51 -11.35 -27.16
C LEU A 275 12.50 -12.15 -28.47
N VAL A 276 11.89 -11.57 -29.50
CA VAL A 276 11.77 -12.13 -30.85
C VAL A 276 12.24 -11.06 -31.82
N ASP A 277 13.47 -11.24 -32.31
CA ASP A 277 14.16 -10.22 -33.11
C ASP A 277 14.21 -8.91 -32.29
N ASP A 278 13.71 -7.79 -32.82
CA ASP A 278 13.64 -6.50 -32.10
C ASP A 278 12.32 -6.31 -31.33
N VAL A 279 11.54 -7.36 -31.09
CA VAL A 279 10.22 -7.25 -30.46
C VAL A 279 10.18 -8.01 -29.15
N VAL A 280 9.97 -7.30 -28.05
CA VAL A 280 9.71 -7.87 -26.73
C VAL A 280 8.23 -8.23 -26.65
N TRP A 281 7.94 -9.52 -26.46
CA TRP A 281 6.58 -10.03 -26.24
C TRP A 281 6.34 -10.22 -24.76
N THR A 282 5.36 -9.54 -24.21
CA THR A 282 4.92 -9.64 -22.83
C THR A 282 3.60 -10.40 -22.75
N ILE A 283 3.57 -11.50 -22.01
CA ILE A 283 2.43 -12.42 -21.93
C ILE A 283 1.94 -12.54 -20.48
N GLY A 284 0.64 -12.40 -20.29
CA GLY A 284 -0.06 -12.55 -19.01
C GLY A 284 0.39 -11.58 -17.92
N GLY A 285 0.47 -12.09 -16.69
CA GLY A 285 0.75 -11.32 -15.48
C GLY A 285 -0.51 -10.89 -14.73
N THR A 286 -0.33 -9.99 -13.76
CA THR A 286 -1.41 -9.39 -12.97
C THR A 286 -1.18 -7.89 -12.79
N SER A 287 -2.27 -7.13 -12.73
CA SER A 287 -2.24 -5.75 -12.22
C SER A 287 -2.78 -5.75 -10.79
N PHE A 288 -2.19 -4.94 -9.91
CA PHE A 288 -2.61 -4.85 -8.50
C PHE A 288 -3.65 -3.75 -8.25
N ASN A 289 -3.90 -2.90 -9.25
CA ASN A 289 -4.79 -1.74 -9.13
C ASN A 289 -6.21 -2.04 -9.69
N GLY A 290 -6.57 -3.32 -9.85
CA GLY A 290 -7.85 -3.73 -10.43
C GLY A 290 -8.04 -3.41 -11.91
N VAL A 291 -6.98 -2.92 -12.59
CA VAL A 291 -7.02 -2.60 -14.02
C VAL A 291 -6.96 -3.89 -14.84
N THR A 292 -7.87 -4.02 -15.81
CA THR A 292 -7.85 -5.12 -16.77
C THR A 292 -6.63 -5.00 -17.67
N ILE A 293 -5.88 -6.09 -17.79
CA ILE A 293 -4.68 -6.15 -18.61
C ILE A 293 -4.85 -7.03 -19.83
N GLU A 294 -4.26 -6.61 -20.93
CA GLU A 294 -4.21 -7.40 -22.17
C GLU A 294 -3.28 -8.61 -22.00
N GLN A 295 -3.67 -9.74 -22.59
CA GLN A 295 -2.96 -11.01 -22.43
C GLN A 295 -1.63 -11.04 -23.19
N VAL A 296 -1.56 -10.42 -24.37
CA VAL A 296 -0.36 -10.39 -25.22
C VAL A 296 -0.12 -8.97 -25.71
N VAL A 297 1.01 -8.41 -25.31
CA VAL A 297 1.45 -7.07 -25.70
C VAL A 297 2.87 -7.17 -26.23
N THR A 298 3.17 -6.44 -27.30
CA THR A 298 4.51 -6.37 -27.89
C THR A 298 5.08 -4.98 -27.81
N PHE A 299 6.37 -4.86 -27.57
CA PHE A 299 7.13 -3.62 -27.66
C PHE A 299 8.26 -3.79 -28.67
N ASN A 300 8.25 -3.00 -29.74
CA ASN A 300 9.31 -2.99 -30.73
C ASN A 300 10.43 -2.05 -30.26
N LEU A 301 11.64 -2.57 -30.06
CA LEU A 301 12.81 -1.85 -29.57
C LEU A 301 13.33 -0.81 -30.57
N THR A 302 13.17 -1.07 -31.87
CA THR A 302 13.69 -0.21 -32.94
C THR A 302 12.74 0.95 -33.24
N SER A 303 11.43 0.70 -33.25
CA SER A 303 10.44 1.75 -33.50
C SER A 303 9.89 2.38 -32.22
N GLU A 304 10.21 1.83 -31.05
CA GLU A 304 9.67 2.21 -29.74
C GLU A 304 8.13 2.20 -29.70
N VAL A 305 7.52 1.26 -30.44
CA VAL A 305 6.06 1.15 -30.55
C VAL A 305 5.58 -0.02 -29.70
N LEU A 306 4.68 0.29 -28.77
CA LEU A 306 3.88 -0.69 -28.06
C LEU A 306 2.64 -1.06 -28.88
N THR A 307 2.30 -2.34 -28.96
CA THR A 307 1.14 -2.84 -29.69
C THR A 307 0.46 -3.97 -28.90
N THR A 308 -0.86 -3.87 -28.72
CA THR A 308 -1.66 -4.98 -28.20
C THR A 308 -1.92 -5.97 -29.33
N ILE A 309 -1.65 -7.26 -29.08
CA ILE A 309 -1.88 -8.30 -30.07
C ILE A 309 -3.29 -8.85 -29.89
N ALA A 310 -4.16 -8.56 -30.86
CA ALA A 310 -5.47 -9.19 -30.93
C ALA A 310 -5.31 -10.70 -31.20
N ILE A 311 -5.90 -11.50 -30.30
CA ILE A 311 -5.92 -12.96 -30.38
C ILE A 311 -7.01 -13.40 -31.34
N GLU A 312 -6.65 -14.28 -32.26
CA GLU A 312 -7.55 -14.89 -33.23
C GLU A 312 -8.04 -16.25 -32.71
N GLY A 313 -9.31 -16.58 -32.96
CA GLY A 313 -9.94 -17.82 -32.49
C GLY A 313 -10.71 -17.69 -31.17
N SER A 314 -11.45 -18.74 -30.82
CA SER A 314 -12.26 -18.80 -29.59
C SER A 314 -11.47 -19.23 -28.37
N ASP A 315 -10.48 -20.11 -28.59
CA ASP A 315 -9.76 -20.78 -27.52
C ASP A 315 -8.55 -19.94 -27.15
N LYS A 316 -8.44 -19.60 -25.87
CA LYS A 316 -7.29 -18.91 -25.31
C LYS A 316 -7.09 -19.27 -23.85
N PRO A 317 -5.86 -19.23 -23.34
CA PRO A 317 -5.62 -19.45 -21.93
C PRO A 317 -6.34 -18.38 -21.11
N ARG A 318 -6.89 -18.77 -19.95
CA ARG A 318 -7.23 -17.81 -18.89
C ARG A 318 -5.99 -16.96 -18.55
N LEU A 319 -6.22 -15.68 -18.25
CA LEU A 319 -5.19 -14.77 -17.74
C LEU A 319 -4.56 -15.40 -16.49
N ARG A 320 -3.23 -15.38 -16.42
CA ARG A 320 -2.45 -16.05 -15.37
C ARG A 320 -1.14 -15.33 -15.11
N ARG A 321 -0.63 -15.52 -13.90
CA ARG A 321 0.66 -15.00 -13.45
C ARG A 321 1.61 -16.15 -13.09
N ASP A 322 2.89 -15.85 -12.90
CA ASP A 322 3.92 -16.80 -12.48
C ASP A 322 4.03 -18.04 -13.41
N HIS A 323 3.77 -17.83 -14.70
CA HIS A 323 3.88 -18.84 -15.75
C HIS A 323 5.20 -18.66 -16.50
N SER A 324 5.62 -19.71 -17.23
CA SER A 324 6.80 -19.65 -18.09
C SER A 324 6.39 -19.63 -19.56
N VAL A 325 7.08 -18.83 -20.38
CA VAL A 325 6.93 -18.84 -21.83
C VAL A 325 8.29 -19.02 -22.49
N VAL A 326 8.35 -19.91 -23.48
CA VAL A 326 9.53 -20.08 -24.33
C VAL A 326 9.15 -20.05 -25.80
N ARG A 327 10.03 -19.51 -26.65
CA ARG A 327 9.86 -19.56 -28.10
C ARG A 327 10.55 -20.78 -28.68
N TYR A 328 9.85 -21.46 -29.60
CA TYR A 328 10.46 -22.40 -30.54
C TYR A 328 9.91 -22.15 -31.94
N LYS A 329 10.79 -21.74 -32.86
CA LYS A 329 10.43 -21.34 -34.24
C LYS A 329 9.38 -20.22 -34.23
N ASN A 330 8.25 -20.41 -34.92
CA ASN A 330 7.15 -19.44 -35.00
C ASN A 330 6.13 -19.57 -33.86
N LYS A 331 6.40 -20.41 -32.86
CA LYS A 331 5.47 -20.73 -31.79
C LYS A 331 6.03 -20.33 -30.43
N MET A 332 5.15 -19.87 -29.55
CA MET A 332 5.43 -19.67 -28.13
C MET A 332 4.70 -20.74 -27.32
N TYR A 333 5.39 -21.33 -26.37
CA TYR A 333 4.90 -22.39 -25.50
C TYR A 333 4.78 -21.80 -24.10
N MET A 334 3.57 -21.71 -23.60
CA MET A 334 3.25 -21.25 -22.26
C MET A 334 2.90 -22.44 -21.38
N PHE A 335 3.59 -22.59 -20.27
CA PHE A 335 3.34 -23.68 -19.33
C PHE A 335 3.02 -23.14 -17.93
N GLY A 336 1.99 -23.74 -17.34
CA GLY A 336 1.65 -23.59 -15.94
C GLY A 336 1.19 -22.18 -15.56
N GLY A 337 1.52 -21.78 -14.33
CA GLY A 337 1.12 -20.51 -13.73
C GLY A 337 -0.03 -20.64 -12.72
N PHE A 338 -0.50 -19.48 -12.28
CA PHE A 338 -1.46 -19.31 -11.21
C PHE A 338 -2.62 -18.43 -11.67
N PHE A 339 -3.85 -18.91 -11.44
CA PHE A 339 -5.08 -18.13 -11.62
C PHE A 339 -5.38 -17.28 -10.38
N ASP A 340 -6.42 -16.45 -10.43
CA ASP A 340 -6.80 -15.55 -9.34
C ASP A 340 -6.99 -16.31 -7.99
N SER A 341 -6.00 -16.09 -7.13
CA SER A 341 -5.80 -16.40 -5.71
C SER A 341 -5.56 -17.84 -5.21
N HIS A 342 -5.96 -18.96 -5.84
CA HIS A 342 -5.63 -20.30 -5.28
C HIS A 342 -5.40 -21.47 -6.25
N GLU A 343 -5.54 -21.29 -7.56
CA GLU A 343 -5.53 -22.41 -8.50
C GLU A 343 -4.27 -22.39 -9.38
N THR A 344 -3.39 -23.38 -9.20
CA THR A 344 -2.27 -23.66 -10.11
C THR A 344 -2.72 -24.50 -11.29
N THR A 345 -2.13 -24.28 -12.46
CA THR A 345 -2.43 -25.06 -13.66
C THR A 345 -1.19 -25.81 -14.16
N GLY A 346 -1.40 -26.95 -14.82
CA GLY A 346 -0.39 -27.69 -15.58
C GLY A 346 -0.63 -27.64 -17.09
N GLU A 347 -1.48 -26.73 -17.56
CA GLU A 347 -1.78 -26.57 -18.98
C GLU A 347 -0.54 -26.17 -19.78
N LEU A 348 -0.38 -26.78 -20.95
CA LEU A 348 0.58 -26.36 -21.98
C LEU A 348 -0.19 -25.72 -23.13
N TRP A 349 -0.02 -24.41 -23.30
CA TRP A 349 -0.63 -23.64 -24.37
C TRP A 349 0.42 -23.30 -25.42
N VAL A 350 0.02 -23.37 -26.68
CA VAL A 350 0.86 -23.02 -27.83
C VAL A 350 0.22 -21.86 -28.57
N PHE A 351 0.96 -20.76 -28.67
CA PHE A 351 0.59 -19.61 -29.46
C PHE A 351 1.36 -19.61 -30.77
N ASP A 352 0.67 -19.60 -31.90
CA ASP A 352 1.29 -19.40 -33.20
C ASP A 352 1.36 -17.89 -33.51
N MET A 353 2.57 -17.35 -33.61
CA MET A 353 2.79 -15.90 -33.73
C MET A 353 2.33 -15.33 -35.08
N HIS A 354 2.14 -16.17 -36.09
CA HIS A 354 1.71 -15.71 -37.42
C HIS A 354 0.19 -15.68 -37.53
N THR A 355 -0.45 -16.77 -37.12
CA THR A 355 -1.92 -16.88 -37.14
C THR A 355 -2.58 -16.18 -35.97
N ARG A 356 -1.82 -15.91 -34.89
CA ARG A 356 -2.28 -15.32 -33.62
C ARG A 356 -3.32 -16.17 -32.90
N VAL A 357 -3.28 -17.48 -33.09
CA VAL A 357 -4.19 -18.46 -32.48
C VAL A 357 -3.50 -19.19 -31.34
N TRP A 358 -4.23 -19.39 -30.24
CA TRP A 358 -3.83 -20.28 -29.15
C TRP A 358 -4.40 -21.68 -29.34
N GLN A 359 -3.62 -22.69 -28.96
CA GLN A 359 -4.04 -24.09 -28.93
C GLN A 359 -3.60 -24.72 -27.62
N LEU A 360 -4.52 -25.44 -26.96
CA LEU A 360 -4.18 -26.24 -25.79
C LEU A 360 -3.56 -27.55 -26.27
N GLU A 361 -2.32 -27.83 -25.87
CA GLU A 361 -1.68 -29.11 -26.12
C GLU A 361 -2.15 -30.12 -25.08
N ASN A 362 -2.95 -31.08 -25.54
CA ASN A 362 -3.32 -32.23 -24.73
C ASN A 362 -2.25 -33.31 -24.92
N SER A 363 -1.64 -33.74 -23.82
CA SER A 363 -0.78 -34.93 -23.82
C SER A 363 -1.58 -36.12 -24.37
N ALA A 364 -1.00 -36.88 -25.31
CA ALA A 364 -1.61 -38.09 -25.86
C ALA A 364 -1.98 -39.14 -24.77
N ASP A 365 -1.40 -39.04 -23.56
CA ASP A 365 -1.61 -39.94 -22.43
C ASP A 365 -2.30 -39.29 -21.21
N GLY A 366 -2.91 -38.11 -21.35
CA GLY A 366 -3.64 -37.44 -20.25
C GLY A 366 -2.80 -37.00 -19.04
N ASN A 367 -1.48 -37.14 -19.05
CA ASN A 367 -0.58 -36.74 -17.96
C ASN A 367 0.55 -35.82 -18.47
N ILE A 368 0.31 -34.51 -18.46
CA ILE A 368 1.40 -33.56 -18.16
C ILE A 368 1.40 -33.38 -16.64
N THR A 369 1.78 -34.42 -15.90
CA THR A 369 2.13 -34.32 -14.47
C THR A 369 3.51 -33.65 -14.41
N VAL A 370 3.74 -32.52 -13.73
CA VAL A 370 3.54 -32.26 -12.30
C VAL A 370 3.25 -30.77 -12.11
N SER A 371 2.22 -30.43 -11.32
CA SER A 371 2.10 -29.09 -10.70
C SER A 371 3.27 -28.92 -9.72
N ILE A 372 4.29 -28.15 -10.13
CA ILE A 372 5.39 -27.79 -9.24
C ILE A 372 4.86 -26.65 -8.38
N GLN A 373 4.69 -26.90 -7.08
CA GLN A 373 4.03 -25.97 -6.16
C GLN A 373 4.82 -24.69 -5.86
N GLN A 374 6.00 -24.48 -6.44
CA GLN A 374 6.76 -23.23 -6.37
C GLN A 374 7.87 -23.27 -7.43
N HIS A 375 7.76 -22.44 -8.47
CA HIS A 375 8.88 -22.12 -9.34
C HIS A 375 9.07 -20.60 -9.29
N TYR A 376 10.05 -20.14 -8.52
CA TYR A 376 10.47 -18.74 -8.51
C TYR A 376 11.36 -18.50 -9.73
N HIS A 377 10.89 -17.72 -10.71
CA HIS A 377 11.76 -17.21 -11.76
C HIS A 377 12.32 -15.86 -11.35
N TYR A 378 13.64 -15.79 -11.29
CA TYR A 378 14.41 -14.56 -11.20
C TYR A 378 14.67 -14.06 -12.64
N THR A 379 14.23 -12.83 -12.90
CA THR A 379 14.72 -11.86 -13.90
C THR A 379 15.04 -12.36 -15.32
N THR A 380 14.37 -11.79 -16.33
CA THR A 380 14.97 -11.68 -17.66
C THR A 380 16.07 -10.63 -17.58
N THR A 381 17.33 -11.05 -17.60
CA THR A 381 18.45 -10.15 -17.90
C THR A 381 18.57 -10.05 -19.41
N MET A 382 18.23 -8.89 -19.97
CA MET A 382 18.48 -8.59 -21.37
C MET A 382 19.96 -8.23 -21.51
N HIS A 383 20.74 -9.08 -22.17
CA HIS A 383 22.03 -8.68 -22.72
C HIS A 383 21.76 -8.23 -24.16
N ILE A 384 21.93 -6.93 -24.39
CA ILE A 384 21.97 -6.33 -25.73
C ILE A 384 23.38 -6.49 -26.29
#